data_AF-A0AAN7GCI6-F1
#
_entry.id   AF-A0AAN7GCI6-F1
#
_cell.length_a   1.000
_cell.length_b   1.000
_cell.length_c   1.000
_cell.angle_alpha   90.00
_cell.angle_beta   90.00
_cell.angle_gamma   90.00
#
_symmetry.space_group_name_H-M   'P 1'
#
loop_
_entity.id
_entity.type
_entity.pdbx_description
1 polymer ?
#
loop_
_entity_poly.entity_id
_entity_poly.type
_entity_poly.pdbx_seq_one_letter_code
_entity_poly.pdbx_strand_id
1 'polypeptide(L)'
;MYIKTCAYVHGSSSLFFSTVFLPANLMIQGMWRSPAAPLSLPARIALVAVLALLAARPADAWRPWPSLQAKPNSSDALFGASKKYEGSSEFVRLKYHMGPVLTSNITVHVIWYGTWQRTQKAIILDFISSISAAASSVRRPSVAGWWSIVRTYSDQTDRNVSGTVLLGKQFDDLHYSHGKSLTRLSVQSVIKTAVTARRWPLPVDYSGGIYLVLTSDDVYVQDFCKNVCGFHYFTFPSIVGSVLPYAWIGNSNKLCPGTCAYPFAVPEYIPGLKPVRPPNGDAAVDGMVSVIAHEIAELASDPLANAWFAGDEPSSPVEIADLCEGIYGTGGGGSYPGQMLVGKDGATYNMNGLRRRFLVQWVWNHLVSYCSGPNALDHQ
;
A
#
# COMPACT_ATOMS: atom_id res chain seq x y z
N MET A 1 -0.02 5.83 -18.27
CA MET A 1 -0.68 4.54 -17.94
C MET A 1 -0.20 4.20 -16.55
N TYR A 2 -0.95 4.64 -15.53
CA TYR A 2 -0.56 4.51 -14.13
C TYR A 2 -1.04 3.16 -13.62
N ILE A 3 -0.10 2.23 -13.46
CA ILE A 3 -0.33 0.95 -12.80
C ILE A 3 0.12 1.16 -11.36
N LYS A 4 -0.82 1.55 -10.48
CA LYS A 4 -0.63 1.31 -9.04
C LYS A 4 -0.71 -0.20 -8.85
N THR A 5 0.21 -0.77 -8.08
CA THR A 5 0.33 -2.22 -7.92
C THR A 5 -0.25 -2.55 -6.56
N CYS A 6 -1.31 -3.36 -6.49
CA CYS A 6 -1.69 -4.01 -5.24
C CYS A 6 -0.55 -4.91 -4.78
N ALA A 7 -0.27 -4.91 -3.49
CA ALA A 7 0.73 -5.74 -2.82
C ALA A 7 0.75 -7.18 -3.38
N TYR A 8 1.71 -7.45 -4.27
CA TYR A 8 2.10 -8.82 -4.60
C TYR A 8 3.03 -9.28 -3.47
N VAL A 9 2.49 -10.09 -2.56
CA VAL A 9 3.30 -10.84 -1.60
C VAL A 9 4.09 -11.88 -2.41
N HIS A 10 5.31 -11.55 -2.79
CA HIS A 10 6.20 -12.47 -3.49
C HIS A 10 6.59 -13.63 -2.58
N GLY A 11 5.99 -14.80 -2.81
CA GLY A 11 6.51 -16.08 -2.35
C GLY A 11 7.82 -16.39 -3.08
N SER A 12 8.90 -16.58 -2.33
CA SER A 12 10.19 -16.99 -2.85
C SER A 12 10.09 -18.36 -3.53
N SER A 13 10.65 -18.52 -4.73
CA SER A 13 10.90 -19.84 -5.30
C SER A 13 12.15 -19.83 -6.16
N SER A 14 13.09 -20.67 -5.75
CA SER A 14 14.43 -20.85 -6.27
C SER A 14 14.46 -21.36 -7.70
N LEU A 15 15.44 -20.88 -8.45
CA LEU A 15 15.82 -21.33 -9.79
C LEU A 15 16.17 -22.83 -9.79
N PHE A 16 15.48 -23.62 -10.60
CA PHE A 16 15.96 -24.90 -11.12
C PHE A 16 16.13 -24.77 -12.62
N PHE A 17 17.37 -24.89 -13.10
CA PHE A 17 17.70 -24.96 -14.52
C PHE A 17 17.41 -26.37 -15.06
N SER A 18 16.68 -26.44 -16.17
CA SER A 18 16.44 -27.65 -16.94
C SER A 18 17.70 -28.22 -17.57
N THR A 19 17.78 -29.55 -17.50
CA THR A 19 18.67 -30.50 -18.17
C THR A 19 18.66 -30.36 -19.70
N VAL A 20 19.85 -30.51 -20.31
CA VAL A 20 20.02 -30.78 -21.76
C VAL A 20 20.62 -32.18 -21.94
N PHE A 21 20.07 -32.88 -22.93
CA PHE A 21 20.32 -34.26 -23.35
C PHE A 21 21.75 -34.54 -23.87
N LEU A 22 22.23 -35.77 -23.58
CA LEU A 22 23.28 -36.46 -24.32
C LEU A 22 22.69 -37.23 -25.51
N PRO A 23 23.53 -37.55 -26.52
CA PRO A 23 23.60 -38.96 -26.90
C PRO A 23 25.05 -39.49 -27.01
N ALA A 24 25.14 -40.80 -26.82
CA ALA A 24 26.35 -41.61 -26.79
C ALA A 24 26.85 -42.02 -28.19
N ASN A 25 28.14 -42.34 -28.30
CA ASN A 25 28.57 -43.54 -29.05
C ASN A 25 30.00 -44.02 -28.69
N LEU A 26 30.04 -45.30 -28.31
CA LEU A 26 31.03 -46.37 -28.49
C LEU A 26 32.43 -46.05 -29.09
N MET A 27 33.51 -46.52 -28.43
CA MET A 27 34.24 -47.75 -28.81
C MET A 27 35.50 -48.01 -27.96
N ILE A 28 35.90 -49.28 -27.98
CA ILE A 28 36.84 -50.03 -27.13
C ILE A 28 38.27 -49.99 -27.72
N GLN A 29 39.31 -50.02 -26.86
CA GLN A 29 40.59 -50.78 -26.92
C GLN A 29 41.65 -50.07 -26.06
N GLY A 30 42.24 -50.70 -25.04
CA GLY A 30 43.46 -51.52 -25.14
C GLY A 30 44.71 -50.64 -24.95
N MET A 31 45.31 -50.54 -23.75
CA MET A 31 46.40 -51.40 -23.22
C MET A 31 47.72 -50.59 -23.10
N TRP A 32 48.51 -50.88 -22.06
CA TRP A 32 49.90 -50.48 -21.77
C TRP A 32 50.20 -49.18 -20.99
N ARG A 33 50.88 -49.39 -19.85
CA ARG A 33 51.50 -48.39 -18.98
C ARG A 33 52.88 -47.99 -19.54
N SER A 34 53.15 -46.69 -19.53
CA SER A 34 54.50 -46.08 -19.63
C SER A 34 54.56 -44.87 -18.69
N PRO A 35 55.76 -44.46 -18.21
CA PRO A 35 55.92 -43.58 -17.06
C PRO A 35 55.45 -42.14 -17.33
N ALA A 36 54.95 -41.48 -16.28
CA ALA A 36 54.31 -40.17 -16.35
C ALA A 36 55.27 -39.06 -16.81
N ALA A 37 54.86 -38.33 -17.84
CA ALA A 37 55.48 -37.09 -18.29
C ALA A 37 55.16 -35.93 -17.31
N PRO A 38 56.00 -34.89 -17.22
CA PRO A 38 55.74 -33.75 -16.34
C PRO A 38 54.49 -32.97 -16.78
N LEU A 39 53.67 -32.61 -15.78
CA LEU A 39 52.41 -31.87 -15.94
C LEU A 39 52.59 -30.55 -16.72
N SER A 40 51.75 -30.35 -17.72
CA SER A 40 51.67 -29.12 -18.52
C SER A 40 51.21 -27.92 -17.68
N LEU A 41 51.57 -26.71 -18.12
CA LEU A 41 51.28 -25.46 -17.43
C LEU A 41 49.80 -25.27 -17.01
N PRO A 42 48.77 -25.63 -17.80
CA PRO A 42 47.38 -25.52 -17.35
C PRO A 42 47.01 -26.48 -16.21
N ALA A 43 47.63 -27.67 -16.14
CA ALA A 43 47.39 -28.63 -15.06
C ALA A 43 48.01 -28.17 -13.73
N ARG A 44 49.10 -27.40 -13.77
CA ARG A 44 49.70 -26.78 -12.57
C ARG A 44 48.83 -25.64 -12.02
N ILE A 45 48.19 -24.86 -12.89
CA ILE A 45 47.28 -23.78 -12.48
C ILE A 45 46.02 -24.35 -11.80
N ALA A 46 45.45 -25.43 -12.35
CA ALA A 46 44.31 -26.11 -11.74
C ALA A 46 44.66 -26.69 -10.35
N LEU A 47 45.86 -27.25 -10.19
CA LEU A 47 46.30 -27.81 -8.91
C LEU A 47 46.51 -26.72 -7.83
N VAL A 48 47.04 -25.56 -8.21
CA VAL A 48 47.19 -24.41 -7.29
C VAL A 48 45.83 -23.83 -6.89
N ALA A 49 44.86 -23.76 -7.81
CA ALA A 49 43.51 -23.31 -7.49
C ALA A 49 42.78 -24.26 -6.53
N VAL A 50 42.92 -25.58 -6.70
CA VAL A 50 42.35 -26.59 -5.80
C VAL A 50 43.01 -26.55 -4.41
N LEU A 51 44.33 -26.35 -4.34
CA LEU A 51 45.04 -26.20 -3.07
C LEU A 51 44.67 -24.89 -2.34
N ALA A 52 44.40 -23.80 -3.07
CA ALA A 52 43.94 -22.54 -2.49
C ALA A 52 42.51 -22.66 -1.90
N LEU A 53 41.64 -23.43 -2.54
CA LEU A 53 40.28 -23.73 -2.04
C LEU A 53 40.29 -24.63 -0.80
N LEU A 54 41.29 -25.51 -0.67
CA LEU A 54 41.46 -26.39 0.50
C LEU A 54 42.16 -25.71 1.70
N ALA A 55 42.80 -24.55 1.49
CA ALA A 55 43.45 -23.76 2.54
C ALA A 55 42.53 -22.70 3.17
N ALA A 56 41.34 -22.46 2.60
CA ALA A 56 40.35 -21.55 3.16
C ALA A 56 39.70 -22.16 4.41
N ARG A 57 40.15 -21.73 5.59
CA ARG A 57 39.47 -22.05 6.85
C ARG A 57 38.15 -21.27 6.94
N PRO A 58 37.07 -21.85 7.50
CA PRO A 58 35.90 -21.07 7.82
C PRO A 58 36.30 -19.99 8.82
N ALA A 59 36.02 -18.73 8.49
CA ALA A 59 36.10 -17.65 9.45
C ALA A 59 34.89 -17.79 10.39
N ASP A 60 35.10 -18.35 11.57
CA ASP A 60 34.11 -18.31 12.64
C ASP A 60 33.96 -16.86 13.10
N ALA A 61 32.94 -16.18 12.57
CA ALA A 61 32.54 -14.87 13.05
C ALA A 61 31.93 -15.02 14.45
N TRP A 62 32.79 -14.84 15.46
CA TRP A 62 32.40 -14.64 16.85
C TRP A 62 31.37 -13.50 16.95
N ARG A 63 30.16 -13.78 17.42
CA ARG A 63 29.25 -12.77 17.97
C ARG A 63 28.90 -13.15 19.41
N PRO A 64 29.10 -12.27 20.39
CA PRO A 64 28.65 -12.51 21.75
C PRO A 64 27.14 -12.25 21.83
N TRP A 65 26.35 -13.26 22.19
CA TRP A 65 24.97 -13.06 22.63
C TRP A 65 24.92 -13.30 24.15
N PRO A 66 24.38 -12.38 24.95
CA PRO A 66 24.13 -12.64 26.37
C PRO A 66 22.92 -13.57 26.51
N SER A 67 23.11 -14.70 27.18
CA SER A 67 22.04 -15.60 27.57
C SER A 67 21.08 -14.89 28.53
N LEU A 68 19.89 -14.51 28.06
CA LEU A 68 18.77 -14.20 28.93
C LEU A 68 17.78 -15.36 28.88
N GLN A 69 17.77 -16.12 29.96
CA GLN A 69 16.74 -17.08 30.30
C GLN A 69 15.40 -16.35 30.47
N ALA A 70 14.54 -16.43 29.45
CA ALA A 70 13.11 -16.22 29.62
C ALA A 70 12.39 -17.17 28.65
N LYS A 71 11.56 -18.07 29.18
CA LYS A 71 10.76 -19.01 28.40
C LYS A 71 9.78 -18.23 27.50
N PRO A 72 9.84 -18.34 26.16
CA PRO A 72 8.85 -17.71 25.30
C PRO A 72 7.64 -18.63 25.15
N ASN A 73 6.44 -18.04 25.24
CA ASN A 73 5.21 -18.69 24.80
C ASN A 73 5.32 -19.01 23.31
N SER A 74 4.79 -20.17 22.91
CA SER A 74 4.98 -20.80 21.60
C SER A 74 4.35 -20.09 20.40
N SER A 75 3.94 -18.82 20.53
CA SER A 75 3.46 -17.99 19.41
C SER A 75 4.57 -17.14 18.78
N ASP A 76 5.65 -16.83 19.51
CA ASP A 76 6.75 -15.98 19.02
C ASP A 76 7.77 -16.74 18.16
N ALA A 77 7.63 -18.06 18.05
CA ALA A 77 8.61 -18.92 17.39
C ALA A 77 8.29 -19.23 15.91
N LEU A 78 7.14 -18.81 15.37
CA LEU A 78 6.77 -19.12 13.98
C LEU A 78 7.21 -18.06 12.95
N PHE A 79 7.49 -16.84 13.40
CA PHE A 79 8.07 -15.77 12.60
C PHE A 79 9.11 -15.07 13.45
N GLY A 80 10.40 -15.22 13.10
CA GLY A 80 11.45 -14.48 13.79
C GLY A 80 11.15 -12.98 13.77
N ALA A 81 11.48 -12.26 14.85
CA ALA A 81 11.27 -10.82 14.94
C ALA A 81 11.71 -10.13 13.63
N SER A 82 10.75 -9.54 12.91
CA SER A 82 11.01 -8.80 11.68
C SER A 82 12.11 -7.80 11.97
N LYS A 83 13.26 -7.98 11.32
CA LYS A 83 14.31 -6.97 11.37
C LYS A 83 13.73 -5.73 10.70
N LYS A 84 13.89 -4.58 11.35
CA LYS A 84 13.40 -3.21 11.08
C LYS A 84 13.33 -2.71 9.61
N TYR A 85 13.75 -3.51 8.63
CA TYR A 85 14.00 -3.13 7.24
C TYR A 85 12.77 -3.08 6.33
N GLU A 86 11.64 -3.69 6.66
CA GLU A 86 10.50 -3.71 5.73
C GLU A 86 9.65 -2.42 5.74
N GLY A 87 9.98 -1.45 6.59
CA GLY A 87 9.38 -0.10 6.56
C GLY A 87 10.38 1.05 6.44
N SER A 88 11.69 0.79 6.56
CA SER A 88 12.77 1.79 6.43
C SER A 88 13.64 1.44 5.23
N SER A 89 13.92 2.41 4.36
CA SER A 89 14.81 2.17 3.22
C SER A 89 15.66 3.40 2.94
N GLU A 90 16.98 3.21 2.99
CA GLU A 90 17.97 4.20 2.52
C GLU A 90 17.93 4.38 0.99
N PHE A 91 17.24 3.48 0.29
CA PHE A 91 17.08 3.50 -1.17
C PHE A 91 15.79 4.20 -1.62
N VAL A 92 14.84 4.44 -0.71
CA VAL A 92 13.64 5.21 -1.02
C VAL A 92 14.01 6.69 -1.06
N ARG A 93 14.05 7.23 -2.28
CA ARG A 93 14.30 8.65 -2.54
C ARG A 93 12.98 9.33 -2.89
N LEU A 94 12.15 9.56 -1.88
CA LEU A 94 10.97 10.41 -2.04
C LEU A 94 11.42 11.86 -2.24
N LYS A 95 10.92 12.50 -3.30
CA LYS A 95 11.28 13.87 -3.65
C LYS A 95 10.03 14.69 -3.97
N TYR A 96 10.19 15.99 -3.81
CA TYR A 96 9.26 16.98 -4.31
C TYR A 96 9.64 17.41 -5.73
N HIS A 97 8.68 17.41 -6.64
CA HIS A 97 8.83 17.61 -8.08
C HIS A 97 8.17 18.90 -8.57
N MET A 98 8.00 19.87 -7.67
CA MET A 98 7.50 21.22 -7.96
C MET A 98 6.02 21.32 -8.36
N GLY A 99 5.26 20.22 -8.31
CA GLY A 99 3.80 20.21 -8.45
C GLY A 99 3.07 20.80 -7.25
N PRO A 100 1.79 21.18 -7.39
CA PRO A 100 1.02 21.74 -6.29
C PRO A 100 0.75 20.71 -5.19
N VAL A 101 0.51 21.21 -3.98
CA VAL A 101 0.04 20.43 -2.81
C VAL A 101 -1.25 21.08 -2.31
N LEU A 102 -2.18 20.31 -1.72
CA LEU A 102 -3.45 20.86 -1.20
C LEU A 102 -3.24 21.61 0.12
N THR A 103 -2.89 22.90 0.01
CA THR A 103 -2.57 23.79 1.14
C THR A 103 -3.76 24.54 1.73
N SER A 104 -4.85 24.69 0.96
CA SER A 104 -6.13 25.25 1.42
C SER A 104 -6.99 24.20 2.12
N ASN A 105 -8.09 24.62 2.78
CA ASN A 105 -9.04 23.67 3.38
C ASN A 105 -9.52 22.66 2.33
N ILE A 106 -9.35 21.38 2.63
CA ILE A 106 -9.73 20.29 1.74
C ILE A 106 -11.21 19.97 1.95
N THR A 107 -12.01 19.98 0.88
CA THR A 107 -13.43 19.59 0.94
C THR A 107 -13.65 18.30 0.16
N VAL A 108 -14.03 17.23 0.84
CA VAL A 108 -14.26 15.91 0.26
C VAL A 108 -15.71 15.77 -0.18
N HIS A 109 -15.96 15.92 -1.48
CA HIS A 109 -17.25 15.65 -2.10
C HIS A 109 -17.39 14.18 -2.45
N VAL A 110 -18.45 13.52 -2.00
CA VAL A 110 -18.60 12.06 -2.17
C VAL A 110 -19.66 11.75 -3.22
N ILE A 111 -19.31 10.89 -4.19
CA ILE A 111 -20.21 10.38 -5.22
C ILE A 111 -20.45 8.90 -4.94
N TRP A 112 -21.66 8.56 -4.50
CA TRP A 112 -22.11 7.19 -4.29
C TRP A 112 -22.65 6.62 -5.60
N TYR A 113 -21.84 5.82 -6.29
CA TYR A 113 -22.21 5.22 -7.57
C TYR A 113 -22.75 3.81 -7.37
N GLY A 114 -24.04 3.62 -7.68
CA GLY A 114 -24.77 2.37 -7.48
C GLY A 114 -25.49 2.28 -6.13
N THR A 115 -25.77 1.06 -5.69
CA THR A 115 -26.64 0.82 -4.52
C THR A 115 -25.82 0.70 -3.23
N TRP A 116 -26.08 1.61 -2.29
CA TRP A 116 -25.33 1.70 -1.03
C TRP A 116 -26.21 1.62 0.20
N GLN A 117 -25.81 0.81 1.18
CA GLN A 117 -26.50 0.78 2.47
C GLN A 117 -26.15 2.02 3.30
N ARG A 118 -27.11 2.51 4.10
CA ARG A 118 -26.90 3.67 4.98
C ARG A 118 -25.78 3.45 5.99
N THR A 119 -25.65 2.23 6.50
CA THR A 119 -24.60 1.82 7.44
C THR A 119 -23.21 1.90 6.82
N GLN A 120 -23.06 1.44 5.58
CA GLN A 120 -21.80 1.51 4.83
C GLN A 120 -21.37 2.95 4.58
N LYS A 121 -22.31 3.80 4.14
CA LYS A 121 -22.04 5.24 3.98
C LYS A 121 -21.60 5.88 5.29
N ALA A 122 -22.28 5.56 6.40
CA ALA A 122 -21.96 6.15 7.70
C ALA A 122 -20.53 5.83 8.15
N ILE A 123 -20.01 4.62 7.91
CA ILE A 123 -18.63 4.24 8.25
C ILE A 123 -17.63 5.16 7.53
N ILE A 124 -17.79 5.33 6.22
CA ILE A 124 -16.90 6.15 5.39
C ILE A 124 -17.01 7.63 5.74
N LEU A 125 -18.22 8.16 5.93
CA LEU A 125 -18.43 9.55 6.30
C LEU A 125 -17.88 9.87 7.70
N ASP A 126 -18.02 8.95 8.65
CA ASP A 126 -17.44 9.08 9.99
C ASP A 126 -15.90 9.05 9.93
N PHE A 127 -15.30 8.26 9.01
CA PHE A 127 -13.85 8.29 8.78
C PHE A 127 -13.39 9.65 8.26
N ILE A 128 -13.98 10.16 7.18
CA ILE A 128 -13.64 11.47 6.58
C ILE A 128 -13.76 12.57 7.63
N SER A 129 -14.85 12.58 8.40
CA SER A 129 -15.09 13.57 9.46
C SER A 129 -14.09 13.47 10.62
N SER A 130 -13.38 12.34 10.76
CA SER A 130 -12.39 12.12 11.82
C SER A 130 -10.98 12.62 11.46
N ILE A 131 -10.73 12.93 10.18
CA ILE A 131 -9.39 13.32 9.68
C ILE A 131 -8.88 14.61 10.34
N SER A 132 -9.73 15.63 10.47
CA SER A 132 -9.38 16.88 11.15
C SER A 132 -10.10 17.06 12.49
N ALA A 133 -10.44 15.95 13.16
CA ALA A 133 -11.08 16.00 14.48
C ALA A 133 -10.14 16.64 15.52
N ALA A 134 -10.72 17.45 16.41
CA ALA A 134 -9.96 18.09 17.48
C ALA A 134 -9.35 17.04 18.42
N ALA A 135 -8.08 17.22 18.82
CA ALA A 135 -7.38 16.25 19.66
C ALA A 135 -8.07 15.99 21.02
N SER A 136 -8.82 16.97 21.55
CA SER A 136 -9.61 16.82 22.77
C SER A 136 -10.86 15.95 22.60
N SER A 137 -11.31 15.74 21.36
CA SER A 137 -12.55 15.01 21.04
C SER A 137 -12.34 13.51 20.75
N VAL A 138 -11.08 13.07 20.55
CA VAL A 138 -10.77 11.70 20.13
C VAL A 138 -9.61 11.13 20.93
N ARG A 139 -9.78 9.90 21.41
CA ARG A 139 -8.73 9.17 22.13
C ARG A 139 -7.57 8.81 21.20
N ARG A 140 -6.33 8.97 21.66
CA ARG A 140 -5.13 8.50 20.93
C ARG A 140 -4.96 6.97 21.01
N PRO A 141 -4.39 6.32 19.99
CA PRO A 141 -4.04 6.87 18.66
C PRO A 141 -5.28 7.28 17.86
N SER A 142 -5.19 8.31 17.01
CA SER A 142 -6.36 8.89 16.32
C SER A 142 -6.14 9.10 14.82
N VAL A 143 -7.24 9.17 14.05
CA VAL A 143 -7.20 9.48 12.60
C VAL A 143 -6.52 10.82 12.34
N ALA A 144 -6.78 11.84 13.17
CA ALA A 144 -6.07 13.12 13.08
C ALA A 144 -4.56 13.02 13.38
N GLY A 145 -4.16 12.06 14.23
CA GLY A 145 -2.75 11.76 14.46
C GLY A 145 -2.10 11.12 13.23
N TRP A 146 -2.79 10.22 12.54
CA TRP A 146 -2.35 9.69 11.26
C TRP A 146 -2.23 10.79 10.19
N TRP A 147 -3.22 11.69 10.08
CA TRP A 147 -3.18 12.82 9.14
C TRP A 147 -2.05 13.81 9.43
N SER A 148 -1.55 13.88 10.67
CA SER A 148 -0.42 14.75 11.01
C SER A 148 0.88 14.39 10.28
N ILE A 149 1.02 13.15 9.81
CA ILE A 149 2.13 12.71 8.97
C ILE A 149 1.95 13.26 7.55
N VAL A 150 0.74 13.18 6.99
CA VAL A 150 0.45 13.77 5.66
C VAL A 150 0.69 15.28 5.66
N ARG A 151 0.42 15.95 6.78
CA ARG A 151 0.71 17.38 6.98
C ARG A 151 2.19 17.75 7.01
N THR A 152 3.13 16.81 6.90
CA THR A 152 4.56 17.13 6.78
C THR A 152 5.01 17.33 5.33
N TYR A 153 4.15 17.06 4.35
CA TYR A 153 4.40 17.31 2.93
C TYR A 153 4.05 18.76 2.58
N SER A 154 4.90 19.44 1.81
CA SER A 154 4.76 20.87 1.49
C SER A 154 4.97 21.18 0.01
N ASP A 155 4.43 22.30 -0.45
CA ASP A 155 4.74 22.85 -1.77
C ASP A 155 6.07 23.63 -1.77
N GLN A 156 6.43 24.20 -2.91
CA GLN A 156 7.64 25.03 -3.11
C GLN A 156 7.66 26.32 -2.28
N THR A 157 6.53 26.68 -1.65
CA THR A 157 6.38 27.87 -0.81
C THR A 157 6.41 27.53 0.68
N ASP A 158 6.83 26.31 1.01
CA ASP A 158 6.85 25.74 2.38
C ASP A 158 5.47 25.72 3.05
N ARG A 159 4.40 25.72 2.25
CA ARG A 159 3.04 25.52 2.76
C ARG A 159 2.72 24.05 2.73
N ASN A 160 2.37 23.53 3.90
CA ASN A 160 2.09 22.12 4.07
C ASN A 160 0.69 21.74 3.58
N VAL A 161 0.48 20.44 3.34
CA VAL A 161 -0.86 19.85 3.23
C VAL A 161 -1.73 20.35 4.39
N SER A 162 -2.95 20.80 4.05
CA SER A 162 -3.87 21.37 5.01
C SER A 162 -4.22 20.40 6.12
N GLY A 163 -4.24 20.92 7.36
CA GLY A 163 -4.76 20.17 8.50
C GLY A 163 -6.28 20.09 8.57
N THR A 164 -6.98 20.81 7.70
CA THR A 164 -8.45 20.89 7.70
C THR A 164 -9.00 20.08 6.54
N VAL A 165 -9.78 19.04 6.88
CA VAL A 165 -10.46 18.18 5.92
C VAL A 165 -11.94 18.15 6.27
N LEU A 166 -12.76 18.68 5.38
CA LEU A 166 -14.18 18.86 5.57
C LEU A 166 -14.96 17.86 4.72
N LEU A 167 -16.00 17.27 5.29
CA LEU A 167 -16.97 16.53 4.51
C LEU A 167 -17.83 17.51 3.69
N GLY A 168 -17.76 17.39 2.37
CA GLY A 168 -18.50 18.21 1.42
C GLY A 168 -19.91 17.69 1.13
N LYS A 169 -20.48 18.20 0.03
CA LYS A 169 -21.73 17.69 -0.54
C LYS A 169 -21.58 16.25 -1.03
N GLN A 170 -22.68 15.50 -0.98
CA GLN A 170 -22.76 14.13 -1.46
C GLN A 170 -23.71 14.06 -2.66
N PHE A 171 -23.42 13.15 -3.58
CA PHE A 171 -24.24 12.88 -4.76
C PHE A 171 -24.54 11.38 -4.85
N ASP A 172 -25.79 11.04 -5.11
CA ASP A 172 -26.29 9.67 -5.17
C ASP A 172 -26.66 9.31 -6.61
N ASP A 173 -25.86 8.45 -7.24
CA ASP A 173 -26.11 7.91 -8.57
C ASP A 173 -26.66 6.48 -8.48
N LEU A 174 -27.92 6.40 -8.06
CA LEU A 174 -28.63 5.14 -7.85
C LEU A 174 -28.98 4.40 -9.16
N HIS A 175 -28.90 5.10 -10.29
CA HIS A 175 -29.34 4.59 -11.59
C HIS A 175 -28.18 4.14 -12.48
N TYR A 176 -26.95 4.14 -11.95
CA TYR A 176 -25.75 3.75 -12.69
C TYR A 176 -25.65 4.54 -14.00
N SER A 177 -25.54 5.88 -13.92
CA SER A 177 -25.64 6.76 -15.09
C SER A 177 -24.70 6.42 -16.26
N HIS A 178 -23.63 5.65 -16.01
CA HIS A 178 -22.66 5.16 -16.99
C HIS A 178 -22.54 3.62 -17.01
N GLY A 179 -23.57 2.90 -16.54
CA GLY A 179 -23.63 1.43 -16.48
C GLY A 179 -22.84 0.81 -15.33
N LYS A 180 -22.82 -0.53 -15.25
CA LYS A 180 -22.14 -1.28 -14.17
C LYS A 180 -20.69 -1.68 -14.49
N SER A 181 -20.19 -1.33 -15.67
CA SER A 181 -18.82 -1.59 -16.09
C SER A 181 -18.18 -0.28 -16.49
N LEU A 182 -17.24 0.20 -15.68
CA LEU A 182 -16.58 1.49 -15.86
C LEU A 182 -15.12 1.32 -16.29
N THR A 183 -14.59 2.36 -16.93
CA THR A 183 -13.18 2.60 -17.17
C THR A 183 -12.75 3.86 -16.44
N ARG A 184 -11.44 4.16 -16.39
CA ARG A 184 -10.96 5.44 -15.84
C ARG A 184 -11.59 6.66 -16.53
N LEU A 185 -11.86 6.58 -17.83
CA LEU A 185 -12.52 7.65 -18.57
C LEU A 185 -14.00 7.80 -18.20
N SER A 186 -14.72 6.69 -17.99
CA SER A 186 -16.12 6.77 -17.57
C SER A 186 -16.28 7.20 -16.12
N VAL A 187 -15.29 6.95 -15.25
CA VAL A 187 -15.25 7.54 -13.88
C VAL A 187 -15.26 9.08 -13.97
N GLN A 188 -14.50 9.69 -14.88
CA GLN A 188 -14.58 11.15 -15.09
C GLN A 188 -15.96 11.58 -15.61
N SER A 189 -16.61 10.75 -16.40
CA SER A 189 -17.98 11.02 -16.86
C SER A 189 -19.01 10.91 -15.72
N VAL A 190 -18.80 10.05 -14.73
CA VAL A 190 -19.59 10.01 -13.49
C VAL A 190 -19.43 11.31 -12.70
N ILE A 191 -18.21 11.84 -12.59
CA ILE A 191 -17.96 13.14 -11.95
C ILE A 191 -18.68 14.25 -12.71
N LYS A 192 -18.61 14.25 -14.05
CA LYS A 192 -19.37 15.18 -14.89
C LYS A 192 -20.87 15.12 -14.58
N THR A 193 -21.45 13.93 -14.50
CA THR A 193 -22.87 13.76 -14.12
C THR A 193 -23.16 14.43 -12.79
N ALA A 194 -22.32 14.20 -11.77
CA ALA A 194 -22.52 14.73 -10.43
C ALA A 194 -22.43 16.27 -10.35
N VAL A 195 -21.49 16.90 -11.06
CA VAL A 195 -21.30 18.36 -11.03
C VAL A 195 -22.25 19.12 -11.97
N THR A 196 -22.82 18.44 -12.98
CA THR A 196 -23.79 19.03 -13.92
C THR A 196 -25.23 18.60 -13.68
N ALA A 197 -25.48 17.87 -12.59
CA ALA A 197 -26.81 17.37 -12.26
C ALA A 197 -27.83 18.51 -12.13
N ARG A 198 -29.02 18.32 -12.71
CA ARG A 198 -30.10 19.32 -12.63
C ARG A 198 -30.60 19.57 -11.21
N ARG A 199 -30.52 18.56 -10.34
CA ARG A 199 -30.91 18.67 -8.94
C ARG A 199 -29.69 18.41 -8.08
N TRP A 200 -29.42 19.34 -7.18
CA TRP A 200 -28.36 19.23 -6.17
C TRP A 200 -26.99 18.84 -6.77
N PRO A 201 -26.49 19.57 -7.77
CA PRO A 201 -25.16 19.30 -8.31
C PRO A 201 -24.10 19.46 -7.22
N LEU A 202 -23.03 18.66 -7.33
CA LEU A 202 -21.82 18.95 -6.56
C LEU A 202 -21.22 20.28 -7.04
N PRO A 203 -20.71 21.11 -6.13
CA PRO A 203 -20.04 22.35 -6.52
C PRO A 203 -18.76 22.04 -7.28
N VAL A 204 -18.38 22.92 -8.21
CA VAL A 204 -17.07 22.89 -8.87
C VAL A 204 -16.10 23.71 -8.02
N ASP A 205 -15.41 23.04 -7.09
CA ASP A 205 -14.48 23.66 -6.15
C ASP A 205 -13.00 23.49 -6.61
N TYR A 206 -12.39 24.62 -7.01
CA TYR A 206 -10.99 24.70 -7.46
C TYR A 206 -9.99 24.95 -6.32
N SER A 207 -10.48 25.29 -5.13
CA SER A 207 -9.70 25.84 -4.02
C SER A 207 -9.50 24.83 -2.89
N GLY A 208 -9.48 23.54 -3.21
CA GLY A 208 -9.34 22.44 -2.23
C GLY A 208 -10.40 21.34 -2.35
N GLY A 209 -11.30 21.42 -3.33
CA GLY A 209 -12.29 20.39 -3.59
C GLY A 209 -11.68 19.09 -4.13
N ILE A 210 -12.04 17.98 -3.51
CA ILE A 210 -11.67 16.63 -3.98
C ILE A 210 -12.95 15.81 -4.19
N TYR A 211 -13.00 15.04 -5.28
CA TYR A 211 -14.19 14.28 -5.66
C TYR A 211 -13.93 12.78 -5.47
N LEU A 212 -14.57 12.20 -4.46
CA LEU A 212 -14.42 10.81 -4.08
C LEU A 212 -15.53 9.96 -4.72
N VAL A 213 -15.21 9.21 -5.76
CA VAL A 213 -16.13 8.30 -6.45
C VAL A 213 -16.07 6.91 -5.81
N LEU A 214 -17.16 6.48 -5.21
CA LEU A 214 -17.25 5.20 -4.50
C LEU A 214 -18.27 4.30 -5.21
N THR A 215 -17.80 3.20 -5.78
CA THR A 215 -18.66 2.26 -6.50
C THR A 215 -19.15 1.13 -5.59
N SER A 216 -20.44 0.80 -5.66
CA SER A 216 -21.04 -0.32 -4.92
C SER A 216 -20.47 -1.68 -5.36
N ASP A 217 -20.75 -2.72 -4.58
CA ASP A 217 -20.16 -4.07 -4.75
C ASP A 217 -20.60 -4.80 -6.04
N ASP A 218 -21.54 -4.24 -6.79
CA ASP A 218 -22.07 -4.76 -8.04
C ASP A 218 -21.62 -3.97 -9.28
N VAL A 219 -20.62 -3.09 -9.13
CA VAL A 219 -20.01 -2.32 -10.21
C VAL A 219 -18.57 -2.76 -10.42
N TYR A 220 -18.25 -3.12 -11.65
CA TYR A 220 -16.89 -3.41 -12.08
C TYR A 220 -16.23 -2.15 -12.64
N VAL A 221 -14.96 -1.93 -12.30
CA VAL A 221 -14.11 -0.91 -12.93
C VAL A 221 -12.88 -1.59 -13.50
N GLN A 222 -12.44 -1.16 -14.68
CA GLN A 222 -11.24 -1.68 -15.33
C GLN A 222 -10.05 -1.74 -14.36
N ASP A 223 -9.35 -2.88 -14.35
CA ASP A 223 -8.20 -3.21 -13.50
C ASP A 223 -8.48 -3.32 -11.99
N PHE A 224 -9.73 -3.10 -11.56
CA PHE A 224 -10.15 -3.37 -10.18
C PHE A 224 -9.88 -4.84 -9.83
N CYS A 225 -9.36 -5.07 -8.63
CA CYS A 225 -9.03 -6.41 -8.10
C CYS A 225 -7.91 -7.16 -8.83
N LYS A 226 -7.31 -6.57 -9.86
CA LYS A 226 -6.15 -7.14 -10.55
C LYS A 226 -4.89 -6.39 -10.17
N ASN A 227 -4.94 -5.07 -10.36
CA ASN A 227 -3.80 -4.19 -10.14
C ASN A 227 -4.11 -3.15 -9.08
N VAL A 228 -5.38 -2.73 -8.92
CA VAL A 228 -5.74 -1.62 -8.04
C VAL A 228 -7.00 -1.89 -7.22
N CYS A 229 -7.05 -1.30 -6.02
CA CYS A 229 -8.26 -1.20 -5.19
C CYS A 229 -8.92 0.18 -5.28
N GLY A 230 -8.13 1.17 -5.68
CA GLY A 230 -8.51 2.54 -5.93
C GLY A 230 -7.46 3.23 -6.79
N PHE A 231 -7.73 4.46 -7.18
CA PHE A 231 -6.72 5.36 -7.73
C PHE A 231 -7.18 6.80 -7.56
N HIS A 232 -6.25 7.72 -7.42
CA HIS A 232 -6.50 9.13 -7.62
C HIS A 232 -5.98 9.61 -8.98
N TYR A 233 -6.57 10.71 -9.48
CA TYR A 233 -6.14 11.42 -10.67
C TYR A 233 -6.80 12.82 -10.71
N PHE A 234 -6.71 13.51 -11.84
CA PHE A 234 -7.43 14.76 -12.08
C PHE A 234 -8.31 14.67 -13.33
N THR A 235 -9.44 15.37 -13.33
CA THR A 235 -10.35 15.36 -14.48
C THR A 235 -9.78 16.15 -15.65
N PHE A 236 -10.09 15.74 -16.87
CA PHE A 236 -9.75 16.50 -18.06
C PHE A 236 -10.81 17.58 -18.35
N PRO A 237 -10.40 18.82 -18.67
CA PRO A 237 -11.33 19.89 -19.06
C PRO A 237 -12.21 19.51 -20.26
N SER A 238 -11.69 18.69 -21.19
CA SER A 238 -12.45 18.18 -22.33
C SER A 238 -13.62 17.26 -21.94
N ILE A 239 -13.58 16.66 -20.75
CA ILE A 239 -14.64 15.77 -20.25
C ILE A 239 -15.56 16.54 -19.30
N VAL A 240 -14.99 17.11 -18.23
CA VAL A 240 -15.75 17.67 -17.10
C VAL A 240 -15.95 19.18 -17.20
N GLY A 241 -15.18 19.87 -18.05
CA GLY A 241 -15.17 21.34 -18.14
C GLY A 241 -14.14 22.01 -17.22
N SER A 242 -13.51 21.24 -16.34
CA SER A 242 -12.60 21.72 -15.29
C SER A 242 -11.54 20.67 -14.97
N VAL A 243 -10.39 21.09 -14.43
CA VAL A 243 -9.41 20.21 -13.79
C VAL A 243 -9.78 20.09 -12.31
N LEU A 244 -10.21 18.91 -11.90
CA LEU A 244 -10.65 18.62 -10.54
C LEU A 244 -9.91 17.38 -10.02
N PRO A 245 -9.19 17.46 -8.89
CA PRO A 245 -8.62 16.29 -8.24
C PRO A 245 -9.72 15.32 -7.80
N TYR A 246 -9.57 14.04 -8.11
CA TYR A 246 -10.54 13.02 -7.74
C TYR A 246 -9.86 11.71 -7.38
N ALA A 247 -10.56 10.90 -6.58
CA ALA A 247 -10.18 9.53 -6.32
C ALA A 247 -11.37 8.60 -6.57
N TRP A 248 -11.09 7.41 -7.09
CA TRP A 248 -12.05 6.33 -7.18
C TRP A 248 -11.62 5.17 -6.30
N ILE A 249 -12.57 4.57 -5.57
CA ILE A 249 -12.36 3.36 -4.77
C ILE A 249 -13.50 2.37 -5.06
N GLY A 250 -13.12 1.12 -5.29
CA GLY A 250 -14.05 0.01 -5.54
C GLY A 250 -14.42 -0.77 -4.28
N ASN A 251 -15.69 -1.17 -4.16
CA ASN A 251 -16.11 -2.09 -3.12
C ASN A 251 -15.78 -3.54 -3.51
N SER A 252 -14.89 -4.18 -2.75
CA SER A 252 -14.31 -5.48 -3.08
C SER A 252 -15.13 -6.69 -2.63
N ASN A 253 -16.25 -6.48 -1.92
CA ASN A 253 -17.03 -7.51 -1.23
C ASN A 253 -17.29 -8.76 -2.09
N LYS A 254 -17.70 -8.58 -3.35
CA LYS A 254 -18.02 -9.69 -4.26
C LYS A 254 -16.87 -10.15 -5.16
N LEU A 255 -15.87 -9.30 -5.40
CA LEU A 255 -14.88 -9.54 -6.45
C LEU A 255 -13.51 -9.99 -5.91
N CYS A 256 -13.00 -9.34 -4.87
CA CYS A 256 -11.67 -9.65 -4.34
C CYS A 256 -11.47 -9.21 -2.88
N PRO A 257 -12.30 -9.68 -1.94
CA PRO A 257 -12.16 -9.28 -0.53
C PRO A 257 -10.74 -9.58 -0.01
N GLY A 258 -10.13 -10.72 -0.39
CA GLY A 258 -8.77 -11.08 0.03
C GLY A 258 -7.67 -10.11 -0.39
N THR A 259 -7.87 -9.31 -1.44
CA THR A 259 -6.88 -8.34 -1.93
C THR A 259 -7.17 -6.95 -1.36
N CYS A 260 -8.38 -6.43 -1.61
CA CYS A 260 -8.70 -5.03 -1.33
C CYS A 260 -9.39 -4.80 0.02
N ALA A 261 -9.66 -5.87 0.78
CA ALA A 261 -10.09 -5.80 2.17
C ALA A 261 -9.08 -6.44 3.12
N TYR A 262 -7.83 -6.62 2.69
CA TYR A 262 -6.74 -7.04 3.58
C TYR A 262 -6.54 -6.01 4.71
N PRO A 263 -6.35 -6.42 5.98
CA PRO A 263 -6.25 -7.79 6.49
C PRO A 263 -7.57 -8.40 7.01
N PHE A 264 -8.73 -7.80 6.74
CA PHE A 264 -10.05 -8.29 7.17
C PHE A 264 -10.57 -9.46 6.35
N ALA A 265 -10.04 -9.63 5.15
CA ALA A 265 -10.08 -10.84 4.36
C ALA A 265 -8.67 -11.12 3.85
N VAL A 266 -8.30 -12.39 3.79
CA VAL A 266 -6.95 -12.81 3.37
C VAL A 266 -7.06 -13.70 2.15
N PRO A 267 -6.13 -13.62 1.18
CA PRO A 267 -6.15 -14.51 0.03
C PRO A 267 -5.93 -15.97 0.42
N GLU A 268 -6.61 -16.89 -0.25
CA GLU A 268 -6.50 -18.33 0.00
C GLU A 268 -5.07 -18.87 -0.19
N TYR A 269 -4.26 -18.21 -1.03
CA TYR A 269 -2.90 -18.64 -1.33
C TYR A 269 -1.88 -18.34 -0.23
N ILE A 270 -2.23 -17.61 0.83
CA ILE A 270 -1.34 -17.32 1.98
C ILE A 270 -1.63 -18.33 3.10
N PRO A 271 -0.83 -19.40 3.26
CA PRO A 271 -1.16 -20.47 4.20
C PRO A 271 -1.04 -20.00 5.65
N GLY A 272 -2.02 -20.35 6.48
CA GLY A 272 -1.97 -20.11 7.94
C GLY A 272 -2.28 -18.68 8.39
N LEU A 273 -2.35 -17.70 7.48
CA LEU A 273 -2.80 -16.36 7.81
C LEU A 273 -4.32 -16.36 7.98
N LYS A 274 -4.80 -15.77 9.08
CA LYS A 274 -6.23 -15.64 9.35
C LYS A 274 -6.65 -14.17 9.24
N PRO A 275 -7.84 -13.88 8.69
CA PRO A 275 -8.34 -12.52 8.68
C PRO A 275 -8.54 -11.99 10.09
N VAL A 276 -8.27 -10.70 10.28
CA VAL A 276 -8.57 -10.00 11.53
C VAL A 276 -10.01 -9.50 11.54
N ARG A 277 -10.58 -9.27 12.72
CA ARG A 277 -11.98 -8.85 12.83
C ARG A 277 -12.14 -7.36 12.45
N PRO A 278 -13.01 -7.03 11.47
CA PRO A 278 -13.25 -5.65 11.05
C PRO A 278 -13.86 -4.79 12.17
N PRO A 279 -13.37 -3.55 12.38
CA PRO A 279 -13.80 -2.70 13.50
C PRO A 279 -15.22 -2.15 13.35
N ASN A 280 -15.78 -2.15 12.14
CA ASN A 280 -17.14 -1.68 11.88
C ASN A 280 -18.07 -2.81 11.38
N GLY A 281 -17.59 -4.05 11.35
CA GLY A 281 -18.40 -5.24 11.04
C GLY A 281 -18.65 -5.47 9.54
N ASP A 282 -18.06 -4.67 8.66
CA ASP A 282 -18.14 -4.82 7.20
C ASP A 282 -16.71 -4.84 6.64
N ALA A 283 -16.19 -6.03 6.36
CA ALA A 283 -14.81 -6.21 5.92
C ALA A 283 -14.49 -5.41 4.64
N ALA A 284 -15.41 -5.38 3.67
CA ALA A 284 -15.19 -4.68 2.42
C ALA A 284 -15.15 -3.16 2.63
N VAL A 285 -16.07 -2.61 3.41
CA VAL A 285 -16.11 -1.16 3.68
C VAL A 285 -14.99 -0.73 4.62
N ASP A 286 -14.63 -1.55 5.62
CA ASP A 286 -13.44 -1.29 6.45
C ASP A 286 -12.15 -1.33 5.61
N GLY A 287 -12.06 -2.23 4.62
CA GLY A 287 -11.00 -2.23 3.62
C GLY A 287 -10.99 -0.96 2.77
N MET A 288 -12.16 -0.56 2.25
CA MET A 288 -12.31 0.69 1.50
C MET A 288 -11.87 1.91 2.31
N VAL A 289 -12.07 1.95 3.63
CA VAL A 289 -11.59 3.05 4.47
C VAL A 289 -10.07 3.19 4.40
N SER A 290 -9.32 2.07 4.41
CA SER A 290 -7.85 2.12 4.24
C SER A 290 -7.46 2.64 2.85
N VAL A 291 -8.15 2.20 1.79
CA VAL A 291 -7.90 2.68 0.42
C VAL A 291 -8.29 4.15 0.25
N ILE A 292 -9.39 4.60 0.85
CA ILE A 292 -9.81 6.02 0.84
C ILE A 292 -8.73 6.87 1.53
N ALA A 293 -8.21 6.41 2.66
CA ALA A 293 -7.14 7.11 3.36
C ALA A 293 -5.88 7.21 2.50
N HIS A 294 -5.45 6.09 1.91
CA HIS A 294 -4.34 6.02 0.96
C HIS A 294 -4.51 7.08 -0.16
N GLU A 295 -5.63 7.03 -0.89
CA GLU A 295 -5.83 7.92 -2.04
C GLU A 295 -6.02 9.39 -1.63
N ILE A 296 -6.62 9.68 -0.47
CA ILE A 296 -6.74 11.06 0.04
C ILE A 296 -5.37 11.60 0.47
N ALA A 297 -4.51 10.77 1.08
CA ALA A 297 -3.16 11.20 1.46
C ALA A 297 -2.35 11.59 0.22
N GLU A 298 -2.37 10.73 -0.79
CA GLU A 298 -1.61 10.96 -2.01
C GLU A 298 -2.20 12.09 -2.85
N LEU A 299 -3.52 12.17 -3.00
CA LEU A 299 -4.15 13.30 -3.67
C LEU A 299 -3.89 14.64 -2.94
N ALA A 300 -3.73 14.62 -1.62
CA ALA A 300 -3.40 15.83 -0.87
C ALA A 300 -1.94 16.27 -1.07
N SER A 301 -1.00 15.32 -1.11
CA SER A 301 0.41 15.58 -1.38
C SER A 301 0.74 15.75 -2.86
N ASP A 302 -0.07 15.22 -3.76
CA ASP A 302 0.17 15.18 -5.20
C ASP A 302 -1.14 15.18 -6.05
N PRO A 303 -1.96 16.24 -5.96
CA PRO A 303 -3.24 16.31 -6.67
C PRO A 303 -3.15 16.24 -8.20
N LEU A 304 -1.99 16.53 -8.79
CA LEU A 304 -1.78 16.56 -10.24
C LEU A 304 -0.73 15.55 -10.75
N ALA A 305 -0.33 14.59 -9.89
CA ALA A 305 0.67 13.55 -10.19
C ALA A 305 2.03 14.12 -10.68
N ASN A 306 2.47 15.22 -10.06
CA ASN A 306 3.73 15.90 -10.34
C ASN A 306 4.35 16.58 -9.10
N ALA A 307 3.99 16.18 -7.87
CA ALA A 307 4.46 16.80 -6.64
C ALA A 307 5.31 15.85 -5.78
N TRP A 308 4.74 14.91 -5.02
CA TRP A 308 5.51 14.08 -4.07
C TRP A 308 5.50 12.61 -4.44
N PHE A 309 6.61 12.14 -5.03
CA PHE A 309 6.80 10.73 -5.37
C PHE A 309 8.28 10.31 -5.36
N ALA A 310 8.52 9.01 -5.29
CA ALA A 310 9.86 8.44 -5.28
C ALA A 310 10.39 8.23 -6.70
N GLY A 311 11.67 8.54 -6.89
CA GLY A 311 12.36 8.46 -8.18
C GLY A 311 12.45 9.80 -8.91
N ASP A 312 13.10 9.80 -10.07
CA ASP A 312 13.35 10.99 -10.89
C ASP A 312 12.41 11.08 -12.12
N GLU A 313 11.75 9.97 -12.47
CA GLU A 313 10.94 9.86 -13.69
C GLU A 313 9.44 9.76 -13.35
N PRO A 314 8.58 10.62 -13.91
CA PRO A 314 7.14 10.63 -13.62
C PRO A 314 6.37 9.49 -14.29
N SER A 315 7.05 8.57 -14.98
CA SER A 315 6.42 7.51 -15.77
C SER A 315 5.82 6.38 -14.91
N SER A 316 6.25 6.24 -13.66
CA SER A 316 5.68 5.32 -12.65
C SER A 316 6.00 5.83 -11.24
N PRO A 317 5.35 6.92 -10.80
CA PRO A 317 5.59 7.49 -9.49
C PRO A 317 5.15 6.50 -8.40
N VAL A 318 6.03 6.22 -7.44
CA VAL A 318 5.66 5.54 -6.20
C VAL A 318 5.42 6.62 -5.16
N GLU A 319 4.18 6.79 -4.75
CA GLU A 319 3.74 7.91 -3.92
C GLU A 319 3.83 7.60 -2.42
N ILE A 320 3.40 8.54 -1.59
CA ILE A 320 3.65 8.51 -0.14
C ILE A 320 2.93 7.36 0.58
N ALA A 321 1.80 6.88 0.07
CA ALA A 321 1.04 5.78 0.67
C ALA A 321 1.40 4.44 0.00
N ASP A 322 1.73 4.44 -1.29
CA ASP A 322 2.27 3.27 -2.00
C ASP A 322 3.45 2.64 -1.26
N LEU A 323 4.37 3.45 -0.74
CA LEU A 323 5.56 2.99 0.00
C LEU A 323 5.25 2.17 1.26
N CYS A 324 4.03 2.26 1.78
CA CYS A 324 3.63 1.69 3.06
C CYS A 324 2.40 0.78 2.95
N GLU A 325 2.09 0.33 1.73
CA GLU A 325 0.99 -0.59 1.49
C GLU A 325 1.14 -1.85 2.37
N GLY A 326 0.05 -2.22 3.05
CA GLY A 326 0.02 -3.40 3.91
C GLY A 326 0.66 -3.24 5.29
N ILE A 327 1.28 -2.09 5.62
CA ILE A 327 1.87 -1.82 6.94
C ILE A 327 0.85 -1.08 7.81
N TYR A 328 0.36 -1.71 8.88
CA TYR A 328 -0.66 -1.14 9.78
C TYR A 328 -0.14 -0.87 11.20
N GLY A 329 1.09 -1.30 11.50
CA GLY A 329 1.68 -1.22 12.84
C GLY A 329 3.18 -1.48 12.87
N THR A 330 3.79 -1.25 14.04
CA THR A 330 5.24 -1.45 14.24
C THR A 330 5.67 -2.86 13.86
N GLY A 331 6.78 -2.95 13.13
CA GLY A 331 7.34 -4.20 12.61
C GLY A 331 6.56 -4.80 11.44
N GLY A 332 5.57 -4.08 10.89
CA GLY A 332 4.86 -4.49 9.68
C GLY A 332 5.76 -4.45 8.44
N GLY A 333 5.45 -5.33 7.49
CA GLY A 333 6.30 -5.57 6.33
C GLY A 333 6.00 -6.92 5.66
N GLY A 334 6.22 -6.99 4.35
CA GLY A 334 5.93 -8.19 3.56
C GLY A 334 4.47 -8.63 3.73
N SER A 335 4.25 -9.83 4.28
CA SER A 335 2.91 -10.37 4.56
C SER A 335 2.42 -10.13 5.99
N TYR A 336 3.24 -9.53 6.86
CA TYR A 336 2.89 -9.27 8.24
C TYR A 336 2.35 -7.83 8.39
N PRO A 337 1.10 -7.62 8.82
CA PRO A 337 0.50 -6.29 8.89
C PRO A 337 1.08 -5.41 10.00
N GLY A 338 1.93 -5.95 10.88
CA GLY A 338 2.49 -5.22 12.02
C GLY A 338 1.67 -5.35 13.30
N GLN A 339 2.21 -4.78 14.37
CA GLN A 339 1.56 -4.80 15.69
C GLN A 339 0.37 -3.82 15.74
N MET A 340 -0.84 -4.37 15.78
CA MET A 340 -2.10 -3.62 15.81
C MET A 340 -2.78 -3.73 17.18
N LEU A 341 -3.75 -2.84 17.44
CA LEU A 341 -4.55 -2.87 18.67
C LEU A 341 -5.74 -3.82 18.49
N VAL A 342 -6.12 -4.51 19.57
CA VAL A 342 -7.30 -5.38 19.62
C VAL A 342 -8.25 -4.85 20.69
N GLY A 343 -9.50 -4.61 20.31
CA GLY A 343 -10.55 -4.18 21.20
C GLY A 343 -11.06 -5.30 22.11
N LYS A 344 -11.81 -4.94 23.16
CA LYS A 344 -12.47 -5.92 24.05
C LYS A 344 -13.47 -6.81 23.30
N ASP A 345 -14.01 -6.32 22.20
CA ASP A 345 -14.89 -7.03 21.27
C ASP A 345 -14.14 -7.85 20.22
N GLY A 346 -12.81 -7.90 20.29
CA GLY A 346 -11.95 -8.63 19.36
C GLY A 346 -11.70 -7.92 18.03
N ALA A 347 -12.28 -6.73 17.80
CA ALA A 347 -12.03 -5.93 16.61
C ALA A 347 -10.58 -5.44 16.57
N THR A 348 -9.94 -5.55 15.41
CA THR A 348 -8.58 -5.06 15.19
C THR A 348 -8.60 -3.66 14.59
N TYR A 349 -7.79 -2.76 15.14
CA TYR A 349 -7.73 -1.37 14.73
C TYR A 349 -6.34 -0.78 15.04
N ASN A 350 -6.01 0.37 14.46
CA ASN A 350 -4.79 1.11 14.82
C ASN A 350 -5.04 2.57 15.19
N MET A 351 -6.27 3.06 15.03
CA MET A 351 -6.64 4.41 15.45
C MET A 351 -8.13 4.55 15.75
N ASN A 352 -8.45 5.56 16.57
CA ASN A 352 -9.82 5.96 16.88
C ASN A 352 -10.21 7.18 16.03
N GLY A 353 -11.44 7.22 15.55
CA GLY A 353 -12.11 8.42 15.04
C GLY A 353 -13.15 8.96 16.03
N LEU A 354 -13.97 9.90 15.58
CA LEU A 354 -15.00 10.55 16.41
C LEU A 354 -16.03 9.55 16.97
N ARG A 355 -16.40 8.53 16.18
CA ARG A 355 -17.49 7.59 16.52
C ARG A 355 -17.09 6.12 16.39
N ARG A 356 -15.99 5.85 15.72
CA ARG A 356 -15.61 4.52 15.23
C ARG A 356 -14.13 4.27 15.43
N ARG A 357 -13.73 3.00 15.39
CA ARG A 357 -12.33 2.60 15.26
C ARG A 357 -12.05 2.29 13.79
N PHE A 358 -10.82 2.51 13.38
CA PHE A 358 -10.37 2.28 12.01
C PHE A 358 -9.03 1.56 12.02
N LEU A 359 -8.82 0.76 10.98
CA LEU A 359 -7.52 0.19 10.63
C LEU A 359 -7.16 0.73 9.25
N VAL A 360 -6.08 1.49 9.19
CA VAL A 360 -5.62 2.11 7.95
C VAL A 360 -4.13 1.93 7.85
N GLN A 361 -3.63 1.68 6.65
CA GLN A 361 -2.20 1.57 6.43
C GLN A 361 -1.46 2.84 6.89
N TRP A 362 -0.19 2.67 7.23
CA TRP A 362 0.71 3.76 7.51
C TRP A 362 1.04 4.53 6.23
N VAL A 363 1.63 5.70 6.39
CA VAL A 363 2.09 6.55 5.29
C VAL A 363 3.58 6.80 5.48
N TRP A 364 4.32 6.94 4.39
CA TRP A 364 5.73 7.25 4.47
C TRP A 364 5.94 8.57 5.20
N ASN A 365 6.85 8.60 6.15
CA ASN A 365 7.30 9.82 6.79
C ASN A 365 8.71 10.13 6.33
N HIS A 366 8.83 11.12 5.44
CA HIS A 366 10.11 11.51 4.83
C HIS A 366 11.13 12.04 5.85
N LEU A 367 10.66 12.59 6.99
CA LEU A 367 11.54 13.12 8.04
C LEU A 367 12.36 12.04 8.75
N VAL A 368 11.81 10.82 8.82
CA VAL A 368 12.46 9.67 9.47
C VAL A 368 12.77 8.54 8.47
N SER A 369 12.41 8.73 7.19
CA SER A 369 12.53 7.73 6.13
C SER A 369 11.95 6.36 6.54
N TYR A 370 10.74 6.40 7.11
CA TYR A 370 10.05 5.24 7.65
C TYR A 370 8.53 5.34 7.48
N CYS A 371 7.88 4.22 7.17
CA CYS A 371 6.42 4.11 7.28
C CYS A 371 5.98 4.39 8.71
N SER A 372 5.10 5.38 8.90
CA SER A 372 4.72 5.85 10.23
C SER A 372 3.21 5.85 10.41
N GLY A 373 2.78 5.64 11.65
CA GLY A 373 1.39 5.81 12.05
C GLY A 373 1.25 6.09 13.55
N PRO A 374 0.06 6.50 13.99
CA PRO A 374 -0.14 7.01 15.34
C PRO A 374 -0.03 5.95 16.43
N ASN A 375 -0.09 4.66 16.08
CA ASN A 375 0.11 3.51 16.97
C ASN A 375 1.55 3.00 17.01
N ALA A 376 2.51 3.72 16.42
CA ALA A 376 3.92 3.32 16.45
C ALA A 376 4.43 3.20 17.89
N LEU A 377 5.13 2.10 18.17
CA LEU A 377 5.74 1.79 19.46
C LEU A 377 7.25 2.11 19.49
N ASP A 378 7.84 2.26 18.31
CA ASP A 378 9.27 2.39 18.05
C ASP A 378 9.76 3.85 17.99
N HIS A 379 8.86 4.81 18.18
CA HIS A 379 9.12 6.25 18.15
C HIS A 379 8.67 7.01 19.41
N GLN A 380 8.49 6.31 20.54
CA GLN A 380 8.16 6.94 21.84
C GLN A 380 9.40 7.47 22.55
#